data_AF-A0A964R1X2-F1
#
_entry.id   AF-A0A964R1X2-F1
#
_cell.length_a   1.000
_cell.length_b   1.000
_cell.length_c   1.000
_cell.angle_alpha   90.00
_cell.angle_beta   90.00
_cell.angle_gamma   90.00
#
_symmetry.space_group_name_H-M   'P 1'
#
loop_
_entity.id
_entity.type
_entity.pdbx_description
1 polymer ?
#
loop_
_entity_poly.entity_id
_entity_poly.type
_entity_poly.pdbx_seq_one_letter_code
_entity_poly.pdbx_strand_id
1 'polypeptide(L)'
;MGNEASHRAAFERAFGFWDEAKREQVFRGLWDEQAPRHADLVDIACDPREVRTLHKSSPGALCPLCDFPTFGWADAAALTPAITAAISVEFPAWEVSQSLCGRCRKTYVVAVAAAGARQMQLA
;
A
#
# COMPACT_ATOMS: atom_id res chain seq x y z
N MET A 1 -27.27 -1.73 26.02
CA MET A 1 -26.09 -2.52 25.57
C MET A 1 -26.57 -3.46 24.49
N GLY A 2 -25.94 -3.47 23.32
CA GLY A 2 -26.29 -4.41 22.25
C GLY A 2 -25.96 -5.84 22.67
N ASN A 3 -26.70 -6.82 22.16
CA ASN A 3 -26.34 -8.24 22.31
C ASN A 3 -25.19 -8.60 21.34
N GLU A 4 -24.54 -9.75 21.55
CA GLU A 4 -23.45 -10.25 20.70
C GLU A 4 -23.82 -10.22 19.20
N ALA A 5 -25.03 -10.66 18.86
CA ALA A 5 -25.51 -10.68 17.49
C ALA A 5 -25.53 -9.29 16.83
N SER A 6 -25.92 -8.25 17.58
CA SER A 6 -25.93 -6.86 17.09
C SER A 6 -24.52 -6.34 16.86
N HIS A 7 -23.60 -6.60 17.80
CA HIS A 7 -22.19 -6.21 17.67
C HIS A 7 -21.49 -6.97 16.55
N ARG A 8 -21.77 -8.27 16.39
CA ARG A 8 -21.30 -9.10 15.29
C ARG A 8 -21.76 -8.56 13.95
N ALA A 9 -23.06 -8.28 13.79
CA ALA A 9 -23.58 -7.73 12.56
C ALA A 9 -22.96 -6.36 12.21
N ALA A 10 -22.67 -5.52 13.21
CA ALA A 10 -21.98 -4.26 13.00
C ALA A 10 -20.52 -4.46 12.56
N PHE A 11 -19.81 -5.39 13.21
CA PHE A 11 -18.43 -5.74 12.87
C PHE A 11 -18.32 -6.30 11.45
N GLU A 12 -19.19 -7.22 11.07
CA GLU A 12 -19.23 -7.80 9.71
C GLU A 12 -19.45 -6.72 8.63
N ARG A 13 -20.31 -5.72 8.89
CA ARG A 13 -20.50 -4.60 7.97
C ARG A 13 -19.26 -3.69 7.88
N ALA A 14 -18.62 -3.42 9.01
CA ALA A 14 -17.47 -2.53 9.06
C ALA A 14 -16.20 -3.16 8.45
N PHE A 15 -16.01 -4.47 8.65
CA PHE A 15 -14.80 -5.21 8.28
C PHE A 15 -15.02 -6.23 7.16
N GLY A 16 -16.11 -6.12 6.40
CA GLY A 16 -16.47 -7.04 5.32
C GLY A 16 -15.45 -7.14 4.17
N PHE A 17 -14.40 -6.32 4.17
CA PHE A 17 -13.26 -6.40 3.26
C PHE A 17 -12.22 -7.46 3.65
N TRP A 18 -12.21 -7.96 4.89
CA TRP A 18 -11.40 -9.11 5.30
C TRP A 18 -12.05 -10.42 4.86
N ASP A 19 -11.32 -11.52 4.87
CA ASP A 19 -11.92 -12.86 4.73
C ASP A 19 -12.67 -13.30 6.00
N GLU A 20 -13.47 -14.35 5.88
CA GLU A 20 -14.30 -14.85 6.99
C GLU A 20 -13.49 -15.36 8.17
N ALA A 21 -12.39 -16.08 7.92
CA ALA A 21 -11.56 -16.65 8.96
C ALA A 21 -10.94 -15.57 9.84
N LYS A 22 -10.43 -14.49 9.22
CA LYS A 22 -9.88 -13.35 9.94
C LYS A 22 -10.94 -12.57 10.70
N ARG A 23 -12.11 -12.33 10.11
CA ARG A 23 -13.21 -11.64 10.81
C ARG A 23 -13.64 -12.41 12.05
N GLU A 24 -13.75 -13.73 11.97
CA GLU A 24 -14.05 -14.58 13.13
C GLU A 24 -12.95 -14.48 14.19
N GLN A 25 -11.69 -14.62 13.80
CA GLN A 25 -10.55 -14.55 14.73
C GLN A 25 -10.51 -13.21 15.48
N VAL A 26 -10.62 -12.09 14.77
CA VAL A 26 -10.54 -10.75 15.38
C VAL A 26 -11.77 -10.49 16.24
N PHE A 27 -12.97 -10.85 15.77
CA PHE A 27 -14.19 -10.65 16.56
C PHE A 27 -14.14 -11.45 17.86
N ARG A 28 -13.76 -12.73 17.82
CA ARG A 28 -13.63 -13.58 19.01
C ARG A 28 -12.57 -13.05 19.97
N GLY A 29 -11.40 -12.65 19.45
CA GLY A 29 -10.37 -12.05 20.29
C GLY A 29 -10.84 -10.80 21.03
N LEU A 30 -11.61 -9.93 20.36
CA LEU A 30 -12.16 -8.72 20.97
C LEU A 30 -13.35 -8.98 21.91
N TRP A 31 -14.14 -10.03 21.64
CA TRP A 31 -15.38 -10.33 22.36
C TRP A 31 -15.15 -11.20 23.61
N ASP A 32 -14.32 -12.25 23.50
CA ASP A 32 -14.14 -13.28 24.53
C ASP A 32 -13.10 -12.88 25.62
N GLU A 33 -12.92 -11.57 25.86
CA GLU A 33 -12.10 -10.98 26.95
C GLU A 33 -10.57 -11.04 26.78
N GLN A 34 -10.05 -11.24 25.57
CA GLN A 34 -8.64 -10.98 25.30
C GLN A 34 -8.45 -9.47 25.28
N ALA A 35 -8.18 -8.84 26.42
CA ALA A 35 -7.97 -7.40 26.53
C ALA A 35 -6.86 -6.98 25.55
N PRO A 36 -7.22 -6.46 24.36
CA PRO A 36 -6.24 -6.22 23.33
C PRO A 36 -5.35 -5.10 23.84
N ARG A 37 -4.04 -5.21 23.63
CA ARG A 37 -3.17 -4.11 24.01
C ARG A 37 -3.52 -2.93 23.11
N HIS A 38 -3.27 -1.73 23.61
CA HIS A 38 -3.48 -0.50 22.83
C HIS A 38 -2.81 -0.59 21.44
N ALA A 39 -1.61 -1.18 21.36
CA ALA A 39 -0.92 -1.39 20.09
C ALA A 39 -1.75 -2.26 19.11
N ASP A 40 -2.32 -3.36 19.59
CA ASP A 40 -3.10 -4.28 18.75
C ASP A 40 -4.37 -3.60 18.19
N LEU A 41 -5.01 -2.73 18.99
CA LEU A 41 -6.14 -1.91 18.56
C LEU A 41 -5.76 -0.82 17.55
N VAL A 42 -4.61 -0.16 17.78
CA VAL A 42 -4.08 0.85 16.87
C VAL A 42 -3.72 0.23 15.53
N ASP A 43 -3.12 -0.95 15.52
CA ASP A 43 -2.79 -1.66 14.28
C ASP A 43 -4.04 -1.96 13.44
N ILE A 44 -5.10 -2.48 14.09
CA ILE A 44 -6.40 -2.70 13.44
C ILE A 44 -7.01 -1.39 12.90
N ALA A 45 -6.93 -0.30 13.66
CA ALA A 45 -7.56 0.97 13.29
C ALA A 45 -6.77 1.74 12.21
N CYS A 46 -5.44 1.66 12.22
CA CYS A 46 -4.56 2.38 11.31
C CYS A 46 -4.35 1.66 9.98
N ASP A 47 -4.57 0.36 9.92
CA ASP A 47 -4.56 -0.41 8.68
C ASP A 47 -5.67 -1.47 8.64
N PRO A 48 -6.94 -1.04 8.63
CA PRO A 48 -8.05 -1.97 8.70
C PRO A 48 -8.08 -2.88 7.48
N ARG A 49 -7.55 -2.49 6.32
CA ARG A 49 -7.56 -3.32 5.11
C ARG A 49 -6.25 -4.08 4.89
N GLU A 50 -5.30 -3.98 5.83
CA GLU A 50 -3.93 -4.48 5.66
C GLU A 50 -3.25 -3.96 4.39
N VAL A 51 -3.62 -2.76 3.94
CA VAL A 51 -3.09 -2.15 2.72
C VAL A 51 -1.64 -1.75 2.86
N ARG A 52 -1.10 -1.61 4.08
CA ARG A 52 0.31 -1.33 4.31
C ARG A 52 1.19 -2.57 4.10
N THR A 53 0.66 -3.77 4.31
CA THR A 53 1.39 -5.02 4.07
C THR A 53 1.24 -5.50 2.62
N LEU A 54 0.35 -4.87 1.84
CA LEU A 54 0.21 -5.15 0.42
C LEU A 54 1.37 -4.54 -0.38
N HIS A 55 2.33 -5.39 -0.78
CA HIS A 55 3.37 -5.06 -1.75
C HIS A 55 2.87 -5.12 -3.20
N LYS A 56 1.66 -4.59 -3.48
CA LYS A 56 1.06 -4.58 -4.82
C LYS A 56 0.29 -3.29 -5.05
N SER A 57 0.08 -2.94 -6.31
CA SER A 57 -0.67 -1.76 -6.74
C SER A 57 -2.17 -1.87 -6.44
N SER A 58 -2.52 -1.87 -5.14
CA SER A 58 -3.89 -1.86 -4.65
C SER A 58 -4.30 -0.42 -4.29
N PRO A 59 -5.54 0.01 -4.57
CA PRO A 59 -5.98 1.35 -4.21
C PRO A 59 -5.85 1.62 -2.70
N GLY A 60 -5.09 2.66 -2.35
CA GLY A 60 -4.81 3.05 -0.97
C GLY A 60 -3.59 2.37 -0.34
N ALA A 61 -2.93 1.43 -1.03
CA ALA A 61 -1.67 0.86 -0.56
C ALA A 61 -0.52 1.88 -0.64
N LEU A 62 0.53 1.63 0.14
CA LEU A 62 1.70 2.51 0.23
C LEU A 62 2.57 2.37 -1.02
N CYS A 63 2.99 3.49 -1.59
CA CYS A 63 3.95 3.47 -2.70
C CYS A 63 5.33 2.97 -2.21
N PRO A 64 5.96 1.98 -2.86
CA PRO A 64 7.22 1.40 -2.39
C PRO A 64 8.44 2.36 -2.44
N LEU A 65 8.29 3.52 -3.06
CA LEU A 65 9.36 4.52 -3.19
C LEU A 65 9.23 5.67 -2.19
N CYS A 66 8.01 6.01 -1.75
CA CYS A 66 7.79 7.19 -0.91
C CYS A 66 6.84 6.95 0.28
N ASP A 67 6.36 5.72 0.46
CA ASP A 67 5.46 5.30 1.53
C ASP A 67 4.16 6.11 1.64
N PHE A 68 3.78 6.86 0.60
CA PHE A 68 2.50 7.56 0.55
C PHE A 68 1.38 6.63 0.07
N PRO A 69 0.22 6.59 0.78
CA PRO A 69 -0.98 5.93 0.28
C PRO A 69 -1.40 6.51 -1.07
N THR A 70 -1.63 5.66 -2.07
CA THR A 70 -1.99 6.11 -3.41
C THR A 70 -3.14 5.33 -4.02
N PHE A 71 -4.03 6.06 -4.71
CA PHE A 71 -5.07 5.49 -5.57
C PHE A 71 -4.67 5.57 -7.06
N GLY A 72 -3.70 6.42 -7.39
CA GLY A 72 -3.21 6.64 -8.76
C GLY A 72 -1.88 5.94 -9.00
N TRP A 73 -1.95 4.63 -9.30
CA TRP A 73 -0.79 3.82 -9.66
C TRP A 73 -0.35 4.12 -11.09
N ALA A 74 0.96 4.08 -11.34
CA ALA A 74 1.50 4.20 -12.69
C ALA A 74 1.17 2.94 -13.50
N ASP A 75 0.77 3.14 -14.75
CA ASP A 75 0.69 2.05 -15.73
C ASP A 75 2.10 1.48 -15.97
N ALA A 76 2.22 0.15 -15.97
CA ALA A 76 3.47 -0.54 -16.26
C ALA A 76 4.01 -0.18 -17.65
N ALA A 77 3.13 0.06 -18.65
CA ALA A 77 3.55 0.51 -19.97
C ALA A 77 4.22 1.90 -19.96
N ALA A 78 3.98 2.69 -18.92
CA ALA A 78 4.57 4.01 -18.76
C ALA A 78 5.93 4.01 -18.04
N LEU A 79 6.44 2.83 -17.66
CA LEU A 79 7.74 2.63 -17.01
C LEU A 79 8.76 2.16 -18.05
N THR A 80 9.46 3.12 -18.66
CA THR A 80 10.50 2.82 -19.65
C THR A 80 11.72 2.18 -18.99
N PRO A 81 12.55 1.42 -19.74
CA PRO A 81 13.77 0.82 -19.20
C PRO A 81 14.72 1.83 -18.52
N ALA A 82 14.78 3.06 -19.03
CA ALA A 82 15.58 4.12 -18.45
C ALA A 82 15.05 4.59 -17.08
N ILE A 83 13.72 4.66 -16.91
CA ILE A 83 13.07 4.95 -15.62
C ILE A 83 13.32 3.81 -14.65
N THR A 84 13.09 2.57 -15.06
CA THR A 84 13.32 1.38 -14.23
C THR A 84 14.76 1.29 -13.76
N ALA A 85 15.74 1.52 -14.66
CA ALA A 85 17.15 1.53 -14.30
C ALA A 85 17.49 2.63 -13.28
N ALA A 86 16.96 3.84 -13.45
CA ALA A 86 17.16 4.92 -12.50
C ALA A 86 16.58 4.59 -11.12
N ILE A 87 15.38 4.02 -11.06
CA ILE A 87 14.76 3.58 -9.81
C ILE A 87 15.59 2.48 -9.14
N SER A 88 16.03 1.46 -9.89
CA SER A 88 16.79 0.32 -9.33
C SER A 88 18.15 0.71 -8.75
N VAL A 89 18.72 1.85 -9.16
CA VAL A 89 19.95 2.39 -8.53
C VAL A 89 19.66 2.86 -7.10
N GLU A 90 18.52 3.51 -6.87
CA GLU A 90 18.13 4.04 -5.56
C GLU A 90 17.38 3.00 -4.70
N PHE A 91 16.63 2.11 -5.34
CA PHE A 91 15.78 1.11 -4.72
C PHE A 91 16.06 -0.29 -5.32
N PRO A 92 17.15 -0.97 -4.93
CA PRO A 92 17.56 -2.25 -5.54
C PRO A 92 16.57 -3.41 -5.33
N ALA A 93 15.77 -3.35 -4.26
CA ALA A 93 14.77 -4.37 -3.93
C ALA A 93 13.41 -4.11 -4.61
N TRP A 94 13.27 -3.00 -5.34
CA TRP A 94 12.02 -2.67 -6.04
C TRP A 94 11.88 -3.46 -7.34
N GLU A 95 10.69 -4.00 -7.57
CA GLU A 95 10.31 -4.67 -8.82
C GLU A 95 9.21 -3.92 -9.57
N VAL A 96 9.20 -4.05 -10.90
CA VAL A 96 8.16 -3.45 -11.77
C VAL A 96 6.75 -3.90 -11.38
N SER A 97 6.61 -5.14 -10.89
CA SER A 97 5.35 -5.72 -10.39
C SER A 97 4.75 -4.93 -9.22
N GLN A 98 5.59 -4.26 -8.42
CA GLN A 98 5.16 -3.45 -7.28
C GLN A 98 4.65 -2.06 -7.71
N SER A 99 4.89 -1.66 -8.97
CA SER A 99 4.54 -0.34 -9.52
C SER A 99 5.06 0.82 -8.66
N LEU A 100 4.60 2.04 -8.94
CA LEU A 100 4.84 3.23 -8.13
C LEU A 100 3.69 4.23 -8.30
N CYS A 101 3.59 5.20 -7.38
CA CYS A 101 2.58 6.24 -7.51
C CYS A 101 2.88 7.18 -8.69
N GLY A 102 1.83 7.83 -9.21
CA GLY A 102 1.96 8.77 -10.33
C GLY A 102 2.91 9.95 -10.03
N ARG A 103 3.11 10.33 -8.76
CA ARG A 103 4.05 11.40 -8.36
C ARG A 103 5.51 10.96 -8.47
N CYS A 104 5.85 9.77 -7.95
CA CYS A 104 7.18 9.21 -8.11
C CYS A 104 7.49 9.01 -9.60
N ARG A 105 6.53 8.52 -10.39
CA ARG A 105 6.72 8.34 -11.84
C ARG A 105 7.11 9.64 -12.52
N LYS A 106 6.36 10.72 -12.27
CA LYS A 106 6.67 12.05 -12.84
C LYS A 106 8.07 12.52 -12.47
N THR A 107 8.49 12.28 -11.23
CA THR A 107 9.82 12.65 -10.73
C THR A 107 10.92 11.95 -11.54
N TYR A 108 10.81 10.62 -11.75
CA TYR A 108 11.78 9.88 -12.54
C TYR A 108 11.73 10.20 -14.04
N VAL A 109 10.55 10.47 -14.60
CA VAL A 109 10.43 10.95 -15.99
C VAL A 109 11.25 12.22 -16.19
N VAL A 110 11.14 13.20 -15.29
CA VAL A 110 11.89 14.45 -15.36
C VAL A 110 13.39 14.22 -15.15
N ALA A 111 13.77 13.38 -14.18
CA ALA A 111 15.17 13.07 -13.90
C ALA A 111 15.89 12.42 -15.10
N VAL A 112 15.25 11.41 -15.72
CA VAL A 112 15.80 10.72 -16.89
C VAL A 112 15.88 11.66 -18.09
N ALA A 113 14.85 12.47 -18.33
CA ALA A 113 14.88 13.46 -19.42
C ALA A 113 16.02 14.48 -19.25
N ALA A 114 16.25 14.96 -18.01
CA ALA A 114 17.34 15.89 -17.71
C ALA A 114 18.73 15.23 -17.90
N ALA A 115 18.89 13.97 -17.51
CA ALA A 115 20.13 13.23 -17.70
C ALA A 115 20.45 13.01 -19.19
N GLY A 116 19.45 12.66 -20.01
CA GLY A 116 19.60 12.50 -21.46
C GLY A 116 19.95 13.81 -22.16
N ALA A 117 19.30 14.92 -21.78
CA ALA A 117 19.62 16.24 -22.33
C ALA A 117 21.08 16.65 -22.03
N ARG A 118 21.57 16.36 -20.82
CA ARG A 118 22.95 16.67 -20.41
C ARG A 118 23.99 15.83 -21.18
N GLN A 119 23.66 14.59 -21.53
CA GLN A 119 24.54 13.74 -22.35
C GLN A 119 24.64 14.22 -23.80
N MET A 120 23.53 14.71 -24.39
CA MET A 120 23.53 15.28 -25.74
C MET A 120 24.27 16.61 -25.86
N GLN A 121 24.40 17.38 -24.78
CA GLN A 121 25.16 18.64 -24.76
C GLN A 121 26.68 18.44 -24.62
N LEU A 122 27.13 17.23 -24.30
CA LEU A 122 28.53 16.86 -24.10
C LEU A 122 29.11 16.02 -25.27
N ALA A 123 28.29 15.70 -26.27
CA ALA A 123 28.67 14.99 -27.49
C ALA A 123 28.83 15.97 -28.66
#